data_AF-A0A543DP34-F1
#
_entry.id   AF-A0A543DP34-F1
#
_cell.length_a   1.000
_cell.length_b   1.000
_cell.length_c   1.000
_cell.angle_alpha   90.00
_cell.angle_beta   90.00
_cell.angle_gamma   90.00
#
_symmetry.space_group_name_H-M   'P 1'
#
loop_
_entity.id
_entity.type
_entity.pdbx_description
1 polymer ?
#
loop_
_entity_poly.entity_id
_entity_poly.type
_entity_poly.pdbx_seq_one_letter_code
_entity_poly.pdbx_strand_id
1 'polypeptide(L)'
;MNAPVPPPLIELRARLARYPADRYPIQHATASFHLGFALTEAGRFIDAERALAVAAELFDPDRMPAEHAKALNARGAALRAAGLPDAAAGCFQRASAAFAALGQPLEHGAALFNLGLARRDLGEDPIEDFRRAQEQLDPDRVPAHASAAARELGAALLTAGRSAEAAPVLAEAIALADRGGDLAGLGAAANTLGLVHLALGATAEAIEVLHSAVGAHPRTVRPDGHAMAKANLALAHERAGDTVRARLAARQALGFPGYLNRSAPRPRPFWGEWATRPGRCLMSSTSNRLSNGQRSCGRSSCAGPTPGPRTARSRRRPSSWACWIDQPPLRS
;
A
#
# COMPACT_ATOMS: atom_id res chain seq x y z
N MET A 1 -25.56 -15.42 -11.15
CA MET A 1 -25.34 -16.04 -9.82
C MET A 1 -24.55 -15.06 -8.98
N ASN A 2 -25.13 -14.50 -7.91
CA ASN A 2 -24.41 -13.59 -7.02
C ASN A 2 -23.36 -14.39 -6.24
N ALA A 3 -22.09 -14.02 -6.33
CA ALA A 3 -21.04 -14.60 -5.51
C ALA A 3 -21.39 -14.43 -4.02
N PRO A 4 -21.07 -15.42 -3.17
CA PRO A 4 -21.32 -15.32 -1.74
C PRO A 4 -20.61 -14.10 -1.16
N VAL A 5 -21.30 -13.37 -0.26
CA VAL A 5 -20.73 -12.19 0.39
C VAL A 5 -19.55 -12.63 1.28
N PRO A 6 -18.36 -12.02 1.14
CA PRO A 6 -17.20 -12.33 1.97
C PRO A 6 -17.52 -12.26 3.49
N PRO A 7 -17.01 -13.20 4.31
CA PRO A 7 -17.26 -13.20 5.76
C PRO A 7 -16.97 -11.87 6.48
N PRO A 8 -15.89 -11.11 6.15
CA PRO A 8 -15.64 -9.81 6.77
C PRO A 8 -16.76 -8.79 6.53
N LEU A 9 -17.40 -8.81 5.36
CA LEU A 9 -18.50 -7.90 5.05
C LEU A 9 -19.76 -8.23 5.86
N ILE A 10 -20.01 -9.52 6.11
CA ILE A 10 -21.13 -9.98 6.96
C ILE A 10 -20.91 -9.49 8.38
N GLU A 11 -19.71 -9.68 8.94
CA GLU A 11 -19.39 -9.26 10.29
C GLU A 11 -19.50 -7.73 10.46
N LEU A 12 -18.95 -6.95 9.53
CA LEU A 12 -18.99 -5.49 9.60
C LEU A 12 -20.41 -4.94 9.49
N ARG A 13 -21.26 -5.55 8.64
CA ARG A 13 -22.68 -5.21 8.57
C ARG A 13 -23.43 -5.55 9.87
N ALA A 14 -23.12 -6.69 10.48
CA ALA A 14 -23.68 -7.04 11.78
C ALA A 14 -23.25 -6.07 12.89
N ARG A 15 -22.00 -5.58 12.85
CA ARG A 15 -21.52 -4.52 13.77
C ARG A 15 -22.29 -3.21 13.57
N LEU A 16 -22.55 -2.78 12.34
CA LEU A 16 -23.35 -1.58 12.05
C LEU A 16 -24.79 -1.69 12.59
N ALA A 17 -25.39 -2.88 12.50
CA ALA A 17 -26.71 -3.13 13.08
C ALA A 17 -26.70 -3.10 14.63
N ARG A 18 -25.60 -3.58 15.25
CA ARG A 18 -25.43 -3.56 16.70
C ARG A 18 -25.15 -2.16 17.25
N TYR A 19 -24.46 -1.32 16.47
CA TYR A 19 -24.07 0.03 16.85
C TYR A 19 -24.67 1.04 15.86
N PRO A 20 -25.97 1.38 15.99
CA PRO A 20 -26.59 2.37 15.11
C PRO A 20 -26.01 3.78 15.35
N ALA A 21 -26.00 4.60 14.29
CA ALA A 21 -25.29 5.89 14.25
C ALA A 21 -25.83 6.92 15.25
N ASP A 22 -27.13 6.89 15.55
CA ASP A 22 -27.81 7.80 16.48
C ASP A 22 -27.37 7.61 17.94
N ARG A 23 -27.09 6.36 18.34
CA ARG A 23 -26.70 6.02 19.71
C ARG A 23 -25.19 5.81 19.87
N TYR A 24 -24.50 5.33 18.83
CA TYR A 24 -23.08 4.96 18.86
C TYR A 24 -22.32 5.52 17.64
N PRO A 25 -22.27 6.85 17.46
CA PRO A 25 -21.77 7.46 16.22
C PRO A 25 -20.32 7.08 15.93
N ILE A 26 -19.44 7.03 16.94
CA ILE A 26 -18.01 6.71 16.75
C ILE A 26 -17.81 5.24 16.37
N GLN A 27 -18.51 4.32 17.05
CA GLN A 27 -18.45 2.89 16.72
C GLN A 27 -19.05 2.62 15.33
N HIS A 28 -20.12 3.32 14.96
CA HIS A 28 -20.72 3.24 13.65
C HIS A 28 -19.77 3.77 12.56
N ALA A 29 -19.14 4.92 12.79
CA ALA A 29 -18.14 5.51 11.89
C ALA A 29 -16.97 4.55 11.66
N THR A 30 -16.43 3.98 12.74
CA THR A 30 -15.32 3.02 12.70
C THR A 30 -15.69 1.75 11.92
N ALA A 31 -16.88 1.19 12.17
CA ALA A 31 -17.35 0.02 11.43
C ALA A 31 -17.62 0.34 9.96
N SER A 32 -18.15 1.53 9.65
CA SER A 32 -18.42 1.99 8.27
C SER A 32 -17.11 2.20 7.51
N PHE A 33 -16.10 2.74 8.16
CA PHE A 33 -14.77 2.92 7.62
C PHE A 33 -14.14 1.58 7.21
N HIS A 34 -14.10 0.61 8.13
CA HIS A 34 -13.58 -0.73 7.83
C HIS A 34 -14.42 -1.47 6.78
N LEU A 35 -15.74 -1.26 6.77
CA LEU A 35 -16.61 -1.79 5.72
C LEU A 35 -16.22 -1.21 4.35
N GLY A 36 -15.91 0.08 4.28
CA GLY A 36 -15.40 0.76 3.10
C GLY A 36 -14.14 0.11 2.50
N PHE A 37 -13.17 -0.20 3.36
CA PHE A 37 -11.96 -0.93 2.95
C PHE A 37 -12.27 -2.29 2.36
N ALA A 38 -13.03 -3.11 3.11
CA ALA A 38 -13.37 -4.46 2.68
C ALA A 38 -14.20 -4.46 1.38
N LEU A 39 -15.07 -3.46 1.19
CA LEU A 39 -15.82 -3.29 -0.05
C LEU A 39 -14.91 -2.87 -1.22
N THR A 40 -13.91 -2.04 -0.97
CA THR A 40 -12.92 -1.65 -2.00
C THR A 40 -12.10 -2.86 -2.44
N GLU A 41 -11.63 -3.68 -1.51
CA GLU A 41 -10.92 -4.93 -1.81
C GLU A 41 -11.81 -5.92 -2.58
N ALA A 42 -13.12 -5.95 -2.27
CA ALA A 42 -14.11 -6.75 -2.98
C ALA A 42 -14.54 -6.18 -4.35
N GLY A 43 -13.97 -5.04 -4.78
CA GLY A 43 -14.31 -4.40 -6.06
C GLY A 43 -15.66 -3.68 -6.07
N ARG A 44 -16.30 -3.48 -4.91
CA ARG A 44 -17.60 -2.82 -4.75
C ARG A 44 -17.43 -1.34 -4.45
N PHE A 45 -16.85 -0.61 -5.41
CA PHE A 45 -16.34 0.74 -5.17
C PHE A 45 -17.41 1.77 -4.79
N ILE A 46 -18.61 1.71 -5.40
CA ILE A 46 -19.71 2.63 -5.05
C ILE A 46 -20.25 2.35 -3.64
N ASP A 47 -20.35 1.08 -3.24
CA ASP A 47 -20.77 0.75 -1.88
C ASP A 47 -19.69 1.13 -0.86
N ALA A 48 -18.41 0.97 -1.23
CA ALA A 48 -17.28 1.40 -0.42
C ALA A 48 -17.30 2.91 -0.17
N GLU A 49 -17.50 3.69 -1.23
CA GLU A 49 -17.64 5.15 -1.17
C GLU A 49 -18.74 5.56 -0.19
N ARG A 50 -19.93 4.96 -0.30
CA ARG A 50 -21.05 5.26 0.61
C ARG A 50 -20.71 4.97 2.07
N ALA A 51 -20.08 3.83 2.36
CA ALA A 51 -19.68 3.50 3.72
C ALA A 51 -18.60 4.46 4.26
N LEU A 52 -17.67 4.89 3.41
CA LEU A 52 -16.61 5.84 3.75
C LEU A 52 -17.14 7.28 3.89
N ALA A 53 -18.17 7.64 3.13
CA ALA A 53 -18.87 8.91 3.30
C ALA A 53 -19.54 8.99 4.67
N VAL A 54 -20.27 7.94 5.10
CA VAL A 54 -20.84 7.85 6.45
C VAL A 54 -19.77 7.98 7.52
N ALA A 55 -18.63 7.30 7.35
CA ALA A 55 -17.52 7.42 8.29
C ALA A 55 -16.98 8.85 8.37
N ALA A 56 -16.75 9.50 7.22
CA ALA A 56 -16.25 10.86 7.15
C ALA A 56 -17.23 11.90 7.74
N GLU A 57 -18.55 11.67 7.60
CA GLU A 57 -19.58 12.53 8.18
C GLU A 57 -19.65 12.40 9.72
N LEU A 58 -19.47 11.19 10.25
CA LEU A 58 -19.55 10.93 11.69
C LEU A 58 -18.25 11.23 12.45
N PHE A 59 -17.10 11.15 11.79
CA PHE A 59 -15.85 11.67 12.33
C PHE A 59 -15.83 13.19 12.21
N ASP A 60 -16.23 13.85 13.30
CA ASP A 60 -16.23 15.30 13.42
C ASP A 60 -14.82 15.89 13.16
N PRO A 61 -14.68 16.84 12.22
CA PRO A 61 -13.36 17.35 11.82
C PRO A 61 -12.66 18.18 12.91
N ASP A 62 -13.38 18.74 13.87
CA ASP A 62 -12.78 19.55 14.95
C ASP A 62 -12.34 18.68 16.12
N ARG A 63 -13.09 17.61 16.42
CA ARG A 63 -12.83 16.68 17.54
C ARG A 63 -12.00 15.47 17.16
N MET A 64 -12.13 15.01 15.91
CA MET A 64 -11.48 13.81 15.36
C MET A 64 -10.83 14.09 14.00
N PRO A 65 -9.97 15.13 13.89
CA PRO A 65 -9.41 15.57 12.61
C PRO A 65 -8.62 14.47 11.89
N ALA A 66 -7.90 13.63 12.64
CA ALA A 66 -7.09 12.56 12.08
C ALA A 66 -7.97 11.45 11.47
N GLU A 67 -9.01 11.00 12.17
CA GLU A 67 -9.95 10.00 11.70
C GLU A 67 -10.77 10.51 10.51
N HIS A 68 -11.19 11.78 10.55
CA HIS A 68 -11.85 12.45 9.44
C HIS A 68 -10.97 12.46 8.18
N ALA A 69 -9.70 12.87 8.30
CA ALA A 69 -8.74 12.90 7.21
C ALA A 69 -8.47 11.51 6.63
N LYS A 70 -8.37 10.49 7.49
CA LYS A 70 -8.24 9.07 7.06
C LYS A 70 -9.47 8.61 6.29
N ALA A 71 -10.68 8.93 6.77
CA ALA A 71 -11.92 8.60 6.06
C ALA A 71 -12.00 9.28 4.69
N LEU A 72 -11.59 10.55 4.58
CA LEU A 72 -11.49 11.26 3.30
C LEU A 72 -10.49 10.62 2.34
N ASN A 73 -9.28 10.30 2.81
CA ASN A 73 -8.28 9.63 1.95
C ASN A 73 -8.80 8.28 1.46
N ALA A 74 -9.41 7.48 2.35
CA ALA A 74 -9.97 6.20 1.95
C ALA A 74 -11.14 6.35 0.97
N ARG A 75 -12.03 7.33 1.18
CA ARG A 75 -13.13 7.65 0.26
C ARG A 75 -12.61 8.05 -1.11
N GLY A 76 -11.57 8.87 -1.18
CA GLY A 76 -10.90 9.25 -2.42
C GLY A 76 -10.38 8.03 -3.18
N ALA A 77 -9.78 7.07 -2.48
CA ALA A 77 -9.30 5.83 -3.09
C ALA A 77 -10.44 4.98 -3.67
N ALA A 78 -11.57 4.87 -2.98
CA ALA A 78 -12.77 4.20 -3.49
C ALA A 78 -13.36 4.92 -4.73
N LEU A 79 -13.45 6.26 -4.69
CA LEU A 79 -13.91 7.09 -5.82
C LEU A 79 -13.01 6.93 -7.06
N ARG A 80 -11.69 6.98 -6.88
CA ARG A 80 -10.74 6.77 -7.98
C ARG A 80 -10.89 5.37 -8.59
N ALA A 81 -11.05 4.34 -7.74
CA ALA A 81 -11.30 2.98 -8.21
C ALA A 81 -12.64 2.84 -8.95
N ALA A 82 -13.66 3.61 -8.56
CA ALA A 82 -14.95 3.72 -9.24
C ALA A 82 -14.89 4.50 -10.58
N GLY A 83 -13.74 5.06 -10.95
CA GLY A 83 -13.60 5.87 -12.17
C GLY A 83 -14.09 7.30 -12.02
N LEU A 84 -14.08 7.84 -10.80
CA LEU A 84 -14.47 9.21 -10.46
C LEU A 84 -13.25 10.02 -9.96
N PRO A 85 -12.23 10.26 -10.80
CA PRO A 85 -10.96 10.84 -10.36
C PRO A 85 -11.07 12.30 -9.90
N ASP A 86 -12.01 13.09 -10.44
CA ASP A 86 -12.27 14.46 -10.01
C ASP A 86 -12.73 14.54 -8.54
N ALA A 87 -13.79 13.79 -8.20
CA ALA A 87 -14.26 13.68 -6.81
C ALA A 87 -13.20 13.07 -5.88
N ALA A 88 -12.38 12.15 -6.40
CA ALA A 88 -11.27 11.58 -5.64
C ALA A 88 -10.20 12.62 -5.31
N ALA A 89 -9.79 13.44 -6.28
CA ALA A 89 -8.82 14.51 -6.09
C ALA A 89 -9.26 15.49 -5.00
N GLY A 90 -10.54 15.89 -4.98
CA GLY A 90 -11.10 16.73 -3.92
C GLY A 90 -11.00 16.10 -2.52
N CYS A 91 -11.22 14.78 -2.41
CA CYS A 91 -11.05 14.06 -1.14
C CYS A 91 -9.59 13.99 -0.70
N PHE A 92 -8.66 13.68 -1.61
CA PHE A 92 -7.23 13.59 -1.31
C PHE A 92 -6.63 14.95 -0.94
N GLN A 93 -7.03 16.02 -1.61
CA GLN A 93 -6.56 17.38 -1.31
C GLN A 93 -6.97 17.80 0.11
N ARG A 94 -8.22 17.53 0.51
CA ARG A 94 -8.71 17.80 1.88
C ARG A 94 -7.99 16.95 2.91
N ALA A 95 -7.78 15.67 2.63
CA ALA A 95 -7.03 14.79 3.53
C ALA A 95 -5.57 15.24 3.69
N SER A 96 -4.91 15.59 2.58
CA SER A 96 -3.53 16.11 2.57
C SER A 96 -3.41 17.38 3.42
N ALA A 97 -4.32 18.34 3.28
CA ALA A 97 -4.31 19.57 4.06
C ALA A 97 -4.47 19.29 5.57
N ALA A 98 -5.37 18.37 5.94
CA ALA A 98 -5.58 17.97 7.32
C ALA A 98 -4.35 17.26 7.90
N PHE A 99 -3.75 16.31 7.19
CA PHE A 99 -2.53 15.62 7.64
C PHE A 99 -1.33 16.55 7.79
N ALA A 100 -1.19 17.53 6.88
CA ALA A 100 -0.18 18.57 7.00
C ALA A 100 -0.37 19.40 8.29
N ALA A 101 -1.60 19.84 8.56
CA ALA A 101 -1.92 20.61 9.78
C ALA A 101 -1.71 19.80 11.07
N LEU A 102 -1.88 18.47 11.01
CA LEU A 102 -1.66 17.56 12.14
C LEU A 102 -0.20 17.14 12.32
N GLY A 103 0.71 17.51 11.42
CA GLY A 103 2.10 17.05 11.47
C GLY A 103 2.26 15.54 11.28
N GLN A 104 1.45 14.95 10.39
CA GLN A 104 1.45 13.51 10.08
C GLN A 104 2.10 13.26 8.71
N PRO A 105 3.45 13.22 8.61
CA PRO A 105 4.15 13.21 7.32
C PRO A 105 3.87 11.94 6.50
N LEU A 106 3.76 10.77 7.13
CA LEU A 106 3.46 9.52 6.42
C LEU A 106 2.09 9.58 5.72
N GLU A 107 1.05 9.98 6.46
CA GLU A 107 -0.30 10.13 5.93
C GLU A 107 -0.41 11.30 4.94
N HIS A 108 0.32 12.39 5.17
CA HIS A 108 0.41 13.52 4.26
C HIS A 108 1.01 13.08 2.91
N GLY A 109 2.13 12.37 2.93
CA GLY A 109 2.75 11.79 1.74
C GLY A 109 1.83 10.81 1.04
N ALA A 110 1.05 10.02 1.79
CA ALA A 110 0.05 9.11 1.22
C ALA A 110 -1.07 9.82 0.47
N ALA A 111 -1.62 10.88 1.05
CA ALA A 111 -2.67 11.66 0.44
C ALA A 111 -2.16 12.39 -0.81
N LEU A 112 -0.94 12.96 -0.78
CA LEU A 112 -0.30 13.59 -1.94
C LEU A 112 -0.04 12.58 -3.07
N PHE A 113 0.49 11.40 -2.74
CA PHE A 113 0.69 10.33 -3.72
C PHE A 113 -0.61 9.96 -4.42
N ASN A 114 -1.69 9.79 -3.65
CA ASN A 114 -3.00 9.48 -4.21
C ASN A 114 -3.61 10.64 -5.01
N LEU A 115 -3.38 11.88 -4.61
CA LEU A 115 -3.76 13.08 -5.36
C LEU A 115 -3.07 13.11 -6.73
N GLY A 116 -1.76 12.88 -6.79
CA GLY A 116 -1.02 12.79 -8.05
C GLY A 116 -1.55 11.68 -8.95
N LEU A 117 -1.91 10.53 -8.38
CA LEU A 117 -2.57 9.46 -9.15
C LEU A 117 -3.95 9.87 -9.71
N ALA A 118 -4.74 10.63 -8.94
CA ALA A 118 -6.05 11.11 -9.40
C ALA A 118 -5.92 12.18 -10.49
N ARG A 119 -4.98 13.13 -10.34
CA ARG A 119 -4.68 14.17 -11.34
C ARG A 119 -4.17 13.59 -12.65
N ARG A 120 -3.29 12.58 -12.58
CA ARG A 120 -2.87 11.86 -13.79
C ARG A 120 -4.06 11.20 -14.50
N ASP A 121 -4.98 10.61 -13.75
CA ASP A 121 -6.18 9.99 -14.35
C ASP A 121 -7.13 11.03 -14.98
N LEU A 122 -7.04 12.31 -14.57
CA LEU A 122 -7.70 13.45 -15.21
C LEU A 122 -6.93 14.01 -16.41
N GLY A 123 -5.69 13.56 -16.64
CA GLY A 123 -4.80 14.13 -17.66
C GLY A 123 -4.11 15.44 -17.22
N GLU A 124 -4.14 15.76 -15.92
CA GLU A 124 -3.45 16.89 -15.32
C GLU A 124 -2.00 16.54 -14.94
N ASP A 125 -1.15 17.55 -14.72
CA ASP A 125 0.25 17.38 -14.31
C ASP A 125 0.34 16.94 -12.84
N PRO A 126 0.84 15.72 -12.54
CA PRO A 126 0.94 15.20 -11.18
C PRO A 126 2.34 15.35 -10.56
N ILE A 127 3.29 15.96 -11.28
CA ILE A 127 4.72 15.95 -10.91
C ILE A 127 4.95 16.55 -9.52
N GLU A 128 4.30 17.67 -9.22
CA GLU A 128 4.47 18.34 -7.92
C GLU A 128 3.88 17.52 -6.78
N ASP A 129 2.75 16.84 -6.98
CA ASP A 129 2.17 15.99 -5.94
C ASP A 129 3.05 14.78 -5.64
N PHE A 130 3.63 14.15 -6.66
CA PHE A 130 4.56 13.04 -6.45
C PHE A 130 5.88 13.48 -5.82
N ARG A 131 6.41 14.65 -6.19
CA ARG A 131 7.60 15.23 -5.55
C ARG A 131 7.35 15.49 -4.07
N ARG A 132 6.27 16.20 -3.75
CA ARG A 132 5.89 16.46 -2.36
C ARG A 132 5.60 15.17 -1.60
N ALA A 133 4.99 14.16 -2.24
CA ALA A 133 4.82 12.85 -1.62
C ALA A 133 6.16 12.20 -1.26
N GLN A 134 7.13 12.22 -2.18
CA GLN A 134 8.48 11.70 -1.93
C GLN A 134 9.17 12.43 -0.77
N GLU A 135 9.05 13.76 -0.70
CA GLU A 135 9.64 14.58 0.39
C GLU A 135 9.07 14.25 1.78
N GLN A 136 7.81 13.79 1.87
CA GLN A 136 7.18 13.45 3.14
C GLN A 136 7.46 12.00 3.58
N LEU A 137 7.81 11.11 2.64
CA LEU A 137 7.98 9.69 2.91
C LEU A 137 9.43 9.40 3.30
N ASP A 138 9.64 9.17 4.59
CA ASP A 138 10.94 8.77 5.14
C ASP A 138 11.41 7.43 4.52
N PRO A 139 12.47 7.44 3.70
CA PRO A 139 12.92 6.27 2.96
C PRO A 139 13.51 5.18 3.86
N ASP A 140 13.91 5.49 5.09
CA ASP A 140 14.44 4.52 6.04
C ASP A 140 13.34 3.83 6.83
N ARG A 141 12.19 4.50 7.01
CA ARG A 141 11.01 3.92 7.68
C ARG A 141 10.08 3.19 6.71
N VAL A 142 9.86 3.76 5.53
CA VAL A 142 8.89 3.25 4.54
C VAL A 142 9.49 3.14 3.13
N PRO A 143 10.59 2.37 2.94
CA PRO A 143 11.33 2.32 1.67
C PRO A 143 10.47 1.92 0.47
N ALA A 144 9.54 0.97 0.64
CA ALA A 144 8.63 0.56 -0.43
C ALA A 144 7.66 1.69 -0.87
N HIS A 145 7.18 2.52 0.08
CA HIS A 145 6.31 3.65 -0.24
C HIS A 145 7.10 4.80 -0.89
N ALA A 146 8.28 5.10 -0.37
CA ALA A 146 9.19 6.08 -0.97
C ALA A 146 9.58 5.67 -2.40
N SER A 147 9.88 4.37 -2.62
CA SER A 147 10.12 3.81 -3.96
C SER A 147 8.92 4.01 -4.89
N ALA A 148 7.71 3.75 -4.42
CA ALA A 148 6.50 3.94 -5.22
C ALA A 148 6.30 5.40 -5.63
N ALA A 149 6.49 6.35 -4.71
CA ALA A 149 6.41 7.78 -5.01
C ALA A 149 7.46 8.23 -6.02
N ALA A 150 8.73 7.86 -5.80
CA ALA A 150 9.82 8.15 -6.73
C ALA A 150 9.57 7.55 -8.12
N ARG A 151 9.05 6.32 -8.19
CA ARG A 151 8.71 5.66 -9.47
C ARG A 151 7.62 6.41 -10.23
N GLU A 152 6.55 6.85 -9.56
CA GLU A 152 5.49 7.62 -10.21
C GLU A 152 5.96 9.02 -10.62
N LEU A 153 6.81 9.68 -9.82
CA LEU A 153 7.47 10.93 -10.20
C LEU A 153 8.31 10.76 -11.47
N GLY A 154 9.16 9.74 -11.51
CA GLY A 154 9.99 9.42 -12.68
C GLY A 154 9.17 9.12 -13.93
N ALA A 155 8.06 8.38 -13.79
CA ALA A 155 7.14 8.11 -14.90
C ALA A 155 6.44 9.38 -15.40
N ALA A 156 6.03 10.28 -14.50
CA ALA A 156 5.44 11.57 -14.84
C ALA A 156 6.45 12.47 -15.57
N LEU A 157 7.69 12.55 -15.08
CA LEU A 157 8.79 13.28 -15.73
C LEU A 157 9.08 12.75 -17.15
N LEU A 158 9.14 11.43 -17.33
CA LEU A 158 9.28 10.83 -18.66
C LEU A 158 8.13 11.23 -19.60
N THR A 159 6.89 11.18 -19.11
CA THR A 159 5.71 11.56 -19.90
C THR A 159 5.75 13.03 -20.30
N ALA A 160 6.29 13.90 -19.45
CA ALA A 160 6.52 15.31 -19.73
C ALA A 160 7.76 15.58 -20.62
N GLY A 161 8.45 14.55 -21.11
CA GLY A 161 9.66 14.68 -21.93
C GLY A 161 10.92 15.06 -21.15
N ARG A 162 10.86 15.04 -19.81
CA ARG A 162 11.95 15.43 -18.90
C ARG A 162 12.81 14.21 -18.53
N SER A 163 13.25 13.46 -19.53
CA SER A 163 13.94 12.17 -19.36
C SER A 163 15.24 12.28 -18.54
N ALA A 164 15.99 13.37 -18.68
CA ALA A 164 17.22 13.59 -17.91
C ALA A 164 16.96 13.72 -16.41
N GLU A 165 15.82 14.29 -16.02
CA GLU A 165 15.41 14.40 -14.61
C GLU A 165 14.79 13.10 -14.10
N ALA A 166 14.12 12.33 -14.96
CA ALA A 166 13.50 11.06 -14.59
C ALA A 166 14.53 9.98 -14.22
N ALA A 167 15.69 9.96 -14.89
CA ALA A 167 16.71 8.92 -14.71
C ALA A 167 17.21 8.77 -13.27
N PRO A 168 17.72 9.83 -12.59
CA PRO A 168 18.19 9.70 -11.21
C PRO A 168 17.07 9.32 -10.23
N VAL A 169 15.85 9.85 -10.43
CA VAL A 169 14.69 9.55 -9.58
C VAL A 169 14.29 8.07 -9.68
N LEU A 170 14.32 7.49 -10.89
CA LEU A 170 14.03 6.08 -11.08
C LEU A 170 15.15 5.16 -10.57
N ALA A 171 16.40 5.59 -10.67
CA ALA A 171 17.52 4.86 -10.07
C ALA A 171 17.39 4.80 -8.53
N GLU A 172 16.99 5.91 -7.91
CA GLU A 172 16.66 5.95 -6.48
C GLU A 172 15.47 5.02 -6.16
N ALA A 173 14.42 5.03 -6.97
CA ALA A 173 13.26 4.15 -6.79
C ALA A 173 13.65 2.65 -6.81
N ILE A 174 14.57 2.25 -7.69
CA ILE A 174 15.12 0.88 -7.75
C ILE A 174 15.85 0.54 -6.45
N ALA A 175 16.74 1.42 -5.99
CA ALA A 175 17.50 1.21 -4.74
C ALA A 175 16.58 1.11 -3.52
N LEU A 176 15.54 1.94 -3.45
CA LEU A 176 14.54 1.90 -2.39
C LEU A 176 13.70 0.62 -2.42
N ALA A 177 13.29 0.17 -3.62
CA ALA A 177 12.54 -1.07 -3.77
C ALA A 177 13.38 -2.27 -3.31
N ASP A 178 14.66 -2.31 -3.67
CA ASP A 178 15.59 -3.36 -3.24
C ASP A 178 15.75 -3.39 -1.72
N ARG A 179 16.01 -2.22 -1.10
CA ARG A 179 16.07 -2.08 0.37
C ARG A 179 14.79 -2.55 1.07
N GLY A 180 13.63 -2.28 0.46
CA GLY A 180 12.33 -2.70 0.98
C GLY A 180 11.94 -4.15 0.68
N GLY A 181 12.74 -4.89 -0.10
CA GLY A 181 12.39 -6.23 -0.59
C GLY A 181 11.20 -6.25 -1.56
N ASP A 182 10.84 -5.11 -2.14
CA ASP A 182 9.75 -5.01 -3.12
C ASP A 182 10.26 -5.31 -4.53
N LEU A 183 10.43 -6.60 -4.81
CA LEU A 183 10.86 -7.07 -6.14
C LEU A 183 9.90 -6.62 -7.26
N ALA A 184 8.61 -6.43 -6.96
CA ALA A 184 7.64 -5.97 -7.95
C ALA A 184 7.89 -4.50 -8.33
N GLY A 185 8.05 -3.64 -7.31
CA GLY A 185 8.39 -2.23 -7.44
C GLY A 185 9.73 -2.02 -8.14
N LEU A 186 10.73 -2.84 -7.81
CA LEU A 186 12.05 -2.84 -8.44
C LEU A 186 11.91 -3.05 -9.96
N GLY A 187 11.25 -4.14 -10.37
CA GLY A 187 11.06 -4.43 -11.78
C GLY A 187 10.26 -3.35 -12.51
N ALA A 188 9.27 -2.74 -11.84
CA ALA A 188 8.48 -1.65 -12.42
C ALA A 188 9.32 -0.37 -12.61
N ALA A 189 10.15 0.00 -11.64
CA ALA A 189 11.04 1.15 -11.73
C ALA A 189 12.14 0.93 -12.78
N ALA A 190 12.76 -0.25 -12.80
CA ALA A 190 13.75 -0.65 -13.79
C ALA A 190 13.18 -0.63 -15.23
N ASN A 191 11.94 -1.10 -15.40
CA ASN A 191 11.27 -1.04 -16.70
C ASN A 191 11.06 0.41 -17.19
N THR A 192 10.64 1.32 -16.31
CA THR A 192 10.49 2.74 -16.66
C THR A 192 11.85 3.40 -16.92
N LEU A 193 12.89 3.07 -16.14
CA LEU A 193 14.24 3.58 -16.36
C LEU A 193 14.80 3.13 -17.72
N GLY A 194 14.49 1.91 -18.15
CA GLY A 194 14.82 1.43 -19.49
C GLY A 194 14.21 2.30 -20.60
N LEU A 195 12.93 2.68 -20.46
CA LEU A 195 12.28 3.60 -21.39
C LEU A 195 12.92 5.01 -21.35
N VAL A 196 13.31 5.50 -20.17
CA VAL A 196 14.05 6.77 -20.03
C VAL A 196 15.37 6.71 -20.77
N HIS A 197 16.15 5.64 -20.63
CA HIS A 197 17.40 5.47 -21.35
C HIS A 197 17.21 5.41 -22.87
N LEU A 198 16.15 4.74 -23.37
CA LEU A 198 15.81 4.78 -24.80
C LEU A 198 15.44 6.20 -25.27
N ALA A 199 14.72 6.97 -24.46
CA ALA A 199 14.39 8.36 -24.78
C ALA A 199 15.64 9.27 -24.81
N LEU A 200 16.66 8.95 -24.01
CA LEU A 200 17.95 9.64 -23.99
C LEU A 200 18.94 9.12 -25.07
N GLY A 201 18.58 8.08 -25.83
CA GLY A 201 19.47 7.43 -26.81
C GLY A 201 20.51 6.47 -26.20
N ALA A 202 20.51 6.29 -24.88
CA ALA A 202 21.38 5.40 -24.11
C ALA A 202 20.92 3.93 -24.26
N THR A 203 21.06 3.38 -25.46
CA THR A 203 20.44 2.09 -25.83
C THR A 203 21.07 0.90 -25.10
N ALA A 204 22.38 0.94 -24.83
CA ALA A 204 23.06 -0.14 -24.12
C ALA A 204 22.59 -0.22 -22.65
N GLU A 205 22.52 0.92 -21.98
CA GLU A 205 22.04 1.08 -20.62
C GLU A 205 20.56 0.66 -20.49
N ALA A 206 19.75 1.00 -21.51
CA ALA A 206 18.36 0.54 -21.58
C ALA A 206 18.25 -0.99 -21.60
N ILE A 207 19.09 -1.68 -22.40
CA ILE A 207 19.09 -3.15 -22.47
C ILE A 207 19.45 -3.75 -21.11
N GLU A 208 20.49 -3.24 -20.46
CA GLU A 208 20.94 -3.75 -19.15
C GLU A 208 19.84 -3.62 -18.08
N VAL A 209 19.24 -2.43 -17.94
CA VAL A 209 18.21 -2.22 -16.93
C VAL A 209 16.92 -2.98 -17.24
N LEU A 210 16.57 -3.15 -18.51
CA LEU A 210 15.41 -3.96 -18.93
C LEU A 210 15.63 -5.45 -18.66
N HIS A 211 16.86 -5.95 -18.76
CA HIS A 211 17.19 -7.30 -18.30
C HIS A 211 16.98 -7.45 -16.79
N SER A 212 17.39 -6.47 -15.99
CA SER A 212 17.11 -6.44 -14.55
C SER A 212 15.60 -6.45 -14.27
N ALA A 213 14.81 -5.65 -15.00
CA ALA A 213 13.35 -5.64 -14.90
C ALA A 213 12.72 -7.01 -15.19
N VAL A 214 13.19 -7.70 -16.24
CA VAL A 214 12.76 -9.08 -16.56
C VAL A 214 13.08 -10.06 -15.43
N GLY A 215 14.25 -9.92 -14.79
CA GLY A 215 14.65 -10.75 -13.65
C GLY A 215 13.78 -10.53 -12.42
N ALA A 216 13.39 -9.29 -12.16
CA ALA A 216 12.51 -8.90 -11.06
C ALA A 216 11.03 -9.30 -11.29
N HIS A 217 10.63 -9.55 -12.54
CA HIS A 217 9.35 -10.13 -12.89
C HIS A 217 9.48 -11.55 -13.48
N PRO A 218 9.69 -12.59 -12.64
CA PRO A 218 9.70 -13.96 -13.12
C PRO A 218 8.37 -14.32 -13.79
N ARG A 219 8.43 -14.94 -14.97
CA ARG A 219 7.26 -15.30 -15.79
C ARG A 219 6.21 -16.11 -15.02
N THR A 220 6.62 -16.95 -14.07
CA THR A 220 5.73 -17.82 -13.28
C THR A 220 4.99 -17.08 -12.15
N VAL A 221 5.53 -15.95 -11.70
CA VAL A 221 5.00 -15.19 -10.55
C VAL A 221 4.32 -13.90 -11.01
N ARG A 222 4.91 -13.22 -12.00
CA ARG A 222 4.48 -11.90 -12.51
C ARG A 222 4.51 -11.87 -14.04
N PRO A 223 3.65 -12.65 -14.70
CA PRO A 223 3.68 -12.77 -16.16
C PRO A 223 3.40 -11.46 -16.90
N ASP A 224 2.53 -10.58 -16.37
CA ASP A 224 2.21 -9.30 -17.01
C ASP A 224 3.42 -8.35 -17.01
N GLY A 225 4.08 -8.20 -15.85
CA GLY A 225 5.32 -7.42 -15.72
C GLY A 225 6.44 -8.00 -16.57
N HIS A 226 6.56 -9.33 -16.60
CA HIS A 226 7.51 -10.03 -17.47
C HIS A 226 7.29 -9.71 -18.95
N ALA A 227 6.05 -9.81 -19.42
CA ALA A 227 5.69 -9.55 -20.81
C ALA A 227 5.97 -8.09 -21.19
N MET A 228 5.61 -7.14 -20.32
CA MET A 228 5.89 -5.72 -20.53
C MET A 228 7.39 -5.42 -20.61
N ALA A 229 8.19 -5.93 -19.66
CA ALA A 229 9.64 -5.76 -19.68
C ALA A 229 10.27 -6.40 -20.93
N LYS A 230 9.76 -7.55 -21.37
CA LYS A 230 10.19 -8.20 -22.63
C LYS A 230 9.82 -7.40 -23.88
N ALA A 231 8.65 -6.77 -23.91
CA ALA A 231 8.26 -5.90 -25.02
C ALA A 231 9.19 -4.67 -25.13
N ASN A 232 9.50 -4.05 -24.00
CA ASN A 232 10.43 -2.91 -23.97
C ASN A 232 11.87 -3.34 -24.31
N LEU A 233 12.31 -4.53 -23.88
CA LEU A 233 13.59 -5.09 -24.28
C LEU A 233 13.66 -5.37 -25.78
N ALA A 234 12.54 -5.78 -26.40
CA ALA A 234 12.47 -5.94 -27.85
C ALA A 234 12.69 -4.60 -28.57
N LEU A 235 12.04 -3.53 -28.10
CA LEU A 235 12.23 -2.16 -28.61
C LEU A 235 13.68 -1.69 -28.46
N ALA A 236 14.31 -2.00 -27.32
CA ALA A 236 15.71 -1.65 -27.08
C ALA A 236 16.66 -2.36 -28.05
N HIS A 237 16.46 -3.66 -28.29
CA HIS A 237 17.23 -4.42 -29.27
C HIS A 237 16.99 -3.95 -30.71
N GLU A 238 15.76 -3.55 -31.05
CA GLU A 238 15.46 -2.98 -32.36
C GLU A 238 16.23 -1.67 -32.59
N ARG A 239 16.25 -0.77 -31.60
CA ARG A 239 17.09 0.45 -31.63
C ARG A 239 18.59 0.16 -31.75
N ALA A 240 19.05 -0.95 -31.18
CA ALA A 240 20.43 -1.41 -31.30
C ALA A 240 20.74 -2.11 -32.64
N GLY A 241 19.75 -2.30 -33.51
CA GLY A 241 19.90 -3.05 -34.78
C GLY A 241 19.95 -4.57 -34.63
N ASP A 242 19.75 -5.12 -33.42
CA ASP A 242 19.75 -6.55 -33.15
C ASP A 242 18.36 -7.15 -33.38
N THR A 243 18.03 -7.34 -34.66
CA THR A 243 16.73 -7.86 -35.09
C THR A 243 16.42 -9.27 -34.57
N VAL A 244 17.45 -10.09 -34.32
CA VAL A 244 17.29 -11.45 -33.82
C VAL A 244 16.83 -11.43 -32.36
N ARG A 245 17.53 -10.69 -31.50
CA ARG A 245 17.15 -10.55 -30.09
C ARG A 245 15.83 -9.80 -29.93
N ALA A 246 15.58 -8.79 -30.76
CA ALA A 246 14.30 -8.06 -30.77
C ALA A 246 13.11 -8.99 -31.03
N ARG A 247 13.17 -9.81 -32.09
CA ARG A 247 12.11 -10.78 -32.42
C ARG A 247 11.93 -11.82 -31.32
N LEU A 248 13.02 -12.31 -30.71
CA LEU A 248 12.93 -13.27 -29.62
C LEU A 248 12.22 -12.66 -28.40
N ALA A 249 12.61 -11.46 -27.99
CA ALA A 249 11.99 -10.76 -26.87
C ALA A 249 10.50 -10.45 -27.13
N ALA A 250 10.15 -10.01 -28.35
CA ALA A 250 8.77 -9.78 -28.75
C ALA A 250 7.91 -11.05 -28.69
N ARG A 251 8.42 -12.20 -29.17
CA ARG A 251 7.73 -13.49 -29.04
C ARG A 251 7.51 -13.88 -27.57
N GLN A 252 8.50 -13.64 -26.72
CA GLN A 252 8.39 -13.94 -25.28
C GLN A 252 7.33 -13.08 -24.59
N ALA A 253 7.19 -11.81 -25.01
CA ALA A 253 6.12 -10.91 -24.56
C ALA A 253 4.73 -11.37 -25.03
N LEU A 254 4.58 -11.67 -26.32
CA LEU A 254 3.30 -12.08 -26.93
C LEU A 254 2.85 -13.49 -26.54
N GLY A 255 3.78 -14.36 -26.13
CA GLY A 255 3.47 -15.70 -25.64
C GLY A 255 2.70 -15.74 -24.32
N PHE A 256 2.17 -14.61 -23.84
CA PHE A 256 1.28 -14.52 -22.69
C PHE A 256 -0.10 -13.98 -23.10
N PRO A 257 -1.20 -14.77 -23.00
CA PRO A 257 -2.54 -14.38 -23.47
C PRO A 257 -3.11 -13.10 -22.83
N GLY A 258 -2.54 -12.63 -21.72
CA GLY A 258 -2.98 -11.41 -21.02
C GLY A 258 -2.46 -10.09 -21.59
N TYR A 259 -1.44 -10.10 -22.46
CA TYR A 259 -0.78 -8.86 -22.93
C TYR A 259 -1.67 -7.99 -23.83
N LEU A 260 -2.59 -8.60 -24.61
CA LEU A 260 -3.41 -7.88 -25.60
C LEU A 260 -4.74 -7.35 -25.05
N ASN A 261 -5.13 -7.66 -23.81
CA ASN A 261 -6.51 -7.46 -23.35
C ASN A 261 -6.66 -6.74 -21.99
N ARG A 262 -5.65 -6.00 -21.51
CA ARG A 262 -5.79 -5.23 -20.26
C ARG A 262 -5.10 -3.86 -20.32
N SER A 263 -5.83 -2.87 -19.81
CA SER A 263 -5.25 -1.61 -19.33
C SER A 263 -4.16 -1.93 -18.30
N ALA A 264 -3.04 -1.20 -18.33
CA ALA A 264 -1.97 -1.36 -17.36
C ALA A 264 -2.53 -1.39 -15.93
N PRO A 265 -2.02 -2.25 -15.02
CA PRO A 265 -2.50 -2.29 -13.65
C PRO A 265 -2.39 -0.90 -13.04
N ARG A 266 -3.53 -0.32 -12.65
CA ARG A 266 -3.56 0.98 -11.97
C ARG A 266 -2.74 0.88 -10.68
N PRO A 267 -1.87 1.85 -10.37
CA PRO A 267 -1.17 1.85 -9.09
C PRO A 267 -2.19 1.76 -7.96
N ARG A 268 -1.94 0.84 -7.03
CA ARG A 268 -2.81 0.68 -5.86
C ARG A 268 -2.77 1.98 -5.06
N PRO A 269 -3.93 2.48 -4.60
CA PRO A 269 -3.95 3.63 -3.72
C PRO A 269 -3.14 3.29 -2.46
N PHE A 270 -2.41 4.29 -1.94
CA PHE A 270 -1.68 4.15 -0.70
C PHE A 270 -2.63 4.43 0.47
N TRP A 271 -2.85 3.41 1.30
CA TRP A 271 -3.80 3.46 2.41
C TRP A 271 -3.20 3.86 3.76
N GLY A 272 -1.88 4.09 3.85
CA GLY A 272 -1.20 4.31 5.14
C GLY A 272 -1.17 3.07 6.05
N GLU A 273 -0.61 3.21 7.26
CA GLU A 273 -0.50 2.11 8.25
C GLU A 273 -1.82 1.74 8.94
N TRP A 274 -2.86 2.55 8.78
CA TRP A 274 -4.13 2.42 9.52
C TRP A 274 -5.13 1.43 8.91
N ALA A 275 -4.83 0.86 7.74
CA ALA A 275 -5.67 -0.15 7.08
C ALA A 275 -5.61 -1.54 7.73
N THR A 276 -4.55 -1.86 8.49
CA THR A 276 -4.21 -3.24 8.89
C THR A 276 -4.60 -3.64 10.32
N ARG A 277 -5.35 -2.81 11.06
CA ARG A 277 -5.77 -3.13 12.44
C ARG A 277 -7.29 -3.19 12.62
N PRO A 278 -7.96 -4.29 12.22
CA PRO A 278 -9.29 -4.58 12.73
C PRO A 278 -9.17 -5.06 14.19
N GLY A 279 -9.34 -4.14 15.13
CA GLY A 279 -9.70 -4.47 16.52
C GLY A 279 -8.56 -4.49 17.54
N ARG A 280 -8.43 -3.38 18.27
CA ARG A 280 -8.27 -3.35 19.74
C ARG A 280 -8.61 -1.93 20.22
N CYS A 281 -9.89 -1.62 20.28
CA CYS A 281 -10.35 -0.55 21.19
C CYS A 281 -10.35 -1.15 22.60
N LEU A 282 -9.21 -1.08 23.29
CA LEU A 282 -9.20 -1.14 24.75
C LEU A 282 -9.69 0.24 25.23
N MET A 283 -11.00 0.38 25.39
CA MET A 283 -11.51 1.41 26.28
C MET A 283 -11.19 0.95 27.70
N SER A 284 -10.19 1.56 28.31
CA SER A 284 -10.02 1.53 29.76
C SER A 284 -11.26 2.17 30.38
N SER A 285 -12.18 1.35 30.87
CA SER A 285 -13.25 1.79 31.75
C SER A 285 -12.62 2.25 33.07
N THR A 286 -12.43 3.55 33.24
CA THR A 286 -12.33 4.16 34.56
C THR A 286 -13.68 4.01 35.26
N SER A 287 -13.93 2.84 35.83
CA SER A 287 -14.97 2.69 36.85
C SER A 287 -14.42 3.24 38.16
N ASN A 288 -14.85 4.46 38.44
CA ASN A 288 -14.85 5.07 39.75
C ASN A 288 -15.42 4.08 40.77
N ARG A 289 -14.61 3.62 41.72
CA ARG A 289 -15.10 2.93 42.91
C ARG A 289 -14.32 3.41 44.13
N LEU A 290 -14.91 4.38 44.81
CA LEU A 290 -14.63 4.73 46.20
C LEU A 290 -14.96 3.51 47.07
N SER A 291 -13.99 2.98 47.82
CA SER A 291 -14.21 2.46 49.17
C SER A 291 -12.89 2.14 49.87
N ASN A 292 -12.68 2.84 50.98
CA ASN A 292 -11.84 2.56 52.14
C ASN A 292 -11.37 1.10 52.35
N GLY A 293 -10.16 0.96 52.91
CA GLY A 293 -9.91 -0.11 53.88
C GLY A 293 -8.50 -0.71 53.88
N GLN A 294 -7.62 -0.12 54.69
CA GLN A 294 -6.65 -0.77 55.59
C GLN A 294 -5.62 -1.82 55.06
N ARG A 295 -4.35 -1.45 55.31
CA ARG A 295 -3.26 -2.24 55.94
C ARG A 295 -3.07 -3.71 55.49
N SER A 296 -1.88 -4.03 54.99
CA SER A 296 -0.78 -4.54 55.82
C SER A 296 0.34 -5.14 54.97
N CYS A 297 1.56 -4.92 55.44
CA CYS A 297 2.80 -5.45 54.92
C CYS A 297 2.91 -6.96 55.17
N GLY A 298 3.53 -7.68 54.24
CA GLY A 298 3.97 -9.07 54.45
C GLY A 298 5.12 -9.43 53.53
N ARG A 299 6.35 -9.32 54.07
CA ARG A 299 7.59 -9.86 53.50
C ARG A 299 7.60 -11.39 53.55
N SER A 300 8.24 -12.04 52.57
CA SER A 300 9.16 -13.20 52.68
C SER A 300 9.23 -13.91 51.31
N SER A 301 10.33 -13.81 50.55
CA SER A 301 11.63 -14.52 50.66
C SER A 301 11.60 -16.00 50.23
N CYS A 302 12.16 -16.22 49.04
CA CYS A 302 13.12 -17.26 48.64
C CYS A 302 12.95 -18.72 49.10
N ALA A 303 12.89 -19.64 48.13
CA ALA A 303 13.71 -20.86 48.10
C ALA A 303 13.64 -21.53 46.71
N GLY A 304 14.80 -21.89 46.17
CA GLY A 304 14.96 -22.52 44.86
C GLY A 304 14.89 -24.07 44.88
N PRO A 305 15.61 -24.77 44.00
CA PRO A 305 15.00 -25.68 43.03
C PRO A 305 15.49 -27.14 43.16
N THR A 306 14.91 -28.09 42.41
CA THR A 306 15.62 -29.26 41.89
C THR A 306 14.80 -30.07 40.85
N PRO A 307 15.46 -30.82 39.94
CA PRO A 307 14.92 -31.29 38.66
C PRO A 307 14.73 -32.82 38.55
N GLY A 308 14.03 -33.29 37.52
CA GLY A 308 13.97 -34.72 37.17
C GLY A 308 13.05 -35.05 35.99
N PRO A 309 13.21 -36.19 35.29
CA PRO A 309 13.43 -36.17 33.84
C PRO A 309 12.53 -37.08 32.98
N ARG A 310 12.67 -36.89 31.64
CA ARG A 310 12.79 -37.91 30.57
C ARG A 310 11.55 -38.53 29.87
N THR A 311 11.75 -38.69 28.54
CA THR A 311 11.14 -39.62 27.55
C THR A 311 9.80 -39.20 26.92
N ALA A 312 9.44 -39.44 25.65
CA ALA A 312 10.12 -39.95 24.46
C ALA A 312 9.28 -39.62 23.18
N ARG A 313 9.99 -39.56 22.04
CA ARG A 313 9.60 -39.65 20.61
C ARG A 313 8.11 -39.83 20.22
N SER A 314 7.67 -39.06 19.21
CA SER A 314 7.21 -39.65 17.93
C SER A 314 7.27 -38.63 16.77
N ARG A 315 7.59 -39.14 15.57
CA ARG A 315 7.69 -38.41 14.29
C ARG A 315 6.30 -38.27 13.66
N ARG A 316 5.97 -37.12 13.06
CA ARG A 316 5.19 -36.98 11.80
C ARG A 316 5.27 -35.53 11.24
N ARG A 317 5.03 -35.45 9.94
CA ARG A 317 5.39 -34.44 8.91
C ARG A 317 4.79 -33.02 9.09
N PRO A 318 5.31 -31.99 8.37
CA PRO A 318 4.99 -30.59 8.62
C PRO A 318 3.72 -30.15 7.88
N SER A 319 2.88 -29.38 8.57
CA SER A 319 1.79 -28.60 7.98
C SER A 319 1.75 -27.23 8.65
N SER A 320 2.01 -26.21 7.83
CA SER A 320 1.36 -24.89 7.83
C SER A 320 1.12 -24.14 9.15
N TRP A 321 1.82 -22.99 9.25
CA TRP A 321 1.37 -21.74 9.88
C TRP A 321 1.01 -21.75 11.37
N ALA A 322 1.95 -21.29 12.22
CA ALA A 322 1.64 -20.81 13.56
C ALA A 322 2.52 -19.60 13.93
N CYS A 323 1.85 -18.52 14.31
CA CYS A 323 2.38 -17.25 14.79
C CYS A 323 3.33 -17.39 15.98
N TRP A 324 4.40 -16.58 16.00
CA TRP A 324 5.14 -16.23 17.21
C TRP A 324 4.80 -14.77 17.59
N ILE A 325 4.35 -14.56 18.83
CA ILE A 325 4.28 -13.25 19.50
C ILE A 325 5.21 -13.34 20.72
N ASP A 326 6.15 -12.39 20.77
CA ASP A 326 6.98 -11.84 21.84
C ASP A 326 7.25 -12.61 23.15
N GLN A 327 8.55 -12.76 23.45
CA GLN A 327 9.09 -12.85 24.82
C GLN A 327 9.64 -11.49 25.28
N PRO A 328 9.49 -11.10 26.57
CA PRO A 328 10.21 -9.98 27.18
C PRO A 328 11.57 -10.41 27.77
N PRO A 329 12.47 -9.46 28.14
CA PRO A 329 13.91 -9.61 28.00
C PRO A 329 14.61 -10.18 29.24
N LEU A 330 15.76 -10.82 29.03
CA LEU A 330 16.76 -11.07 30.08
C LEU A 330 17.90 -10.05 29.92
N ARG A 331 18.14 -9.23 30.95
CA ARG A 331 19.43 -8.56 31.15
C ARG A 331 20.38 -9.51 31.86
N SER A 332 21.63 -9.45 31.41
CA SER A 332 22.87 -10.04 31.93
C SER A 332 23.05 -9.93 33.44
#